data_AF-A0A4Q1KL80-F1
#
_entry.id   AF-A0A4Q1KL80-F1
#
_cell.length_a   1.000
_cell.length_b   1.000
_cell.length_c   1.000
_cell.angle_alpha   90.00
_cell.angle_beta   90.00
_cell.angle_gamma   90.00
#
_symmetry.space_group_name_H-M   'P 1'
#
loop_
_entity.id
_entity.type
_entity.pdbx_description
1 polymer ?
#
loop_
_entity_poly.entity_id
_entity_poly.type
_entity_poly.pdbx_seq_one_letter_code
_entity_poly.pdbx_strand_id
1 'polypeptide(L)'
;MTITIRKIEHRGAIRIGIFFEKNYAIQQQLKGIGATYSKTFTCWYIDYNKAAYQQLKTLFPDLQIQQPVAGETSSRDLPPIATSEIQLGLPPLNNPEHKVEQSLKEKLRLELLTNIGKYWVFKMHYQQSISKQLLSVKGVYWNANYKCYMALRHPDVKKSVEQILETPHFFGEDYLSKERSYKGEKIILKPHLEDVAWMEVYVPKLVAVHEKIKRFSMARYSKIKDCYLIPAAPVAYESLGLQMEVLSIEMVNELPSNYLQKKHLPNRKQIELRNAKTRIFDQVPEVGRPFVSKMMDTILAFNYSHNTLHSYSSAFIQFLKQFDFQDPATIEQDAIVGYLATLMERGLSASSGHTMVNSIQFYYHQVLGKKYYTFKLPRPKKEKKLPTVLTMEECLQVFKAVDNPKHKLLLLIGYGAGLRVSEIVTLQWTDILFDEHKIHLKNAKGKKDRMVMLPYSIIQSLRVYKEMYKGKQYVFEGQFAGEPYSTTSVQTVMRQALVKSGLSKKATVHTLRHSFATHLLENGTDIRYIQQFLGHSSIKTTTIYTHLTKSAVDKIKSPLDILVDETNRKKLE
;
A
#
# COMPACT_ATOMS: atom_id res chain seq x y z
N MET A 1 26.94 -49.11 7.63
CA MET A 1 26.99 -47.63 7.65
C MET A 1 25.69 -47.13 7.05
N THR A 2 24.85 -46.47 7.81
CA THR A 2 23.52 -46.04 7.35
C THR A 2 23.64 -44.68 6.65
N ILE A 3 23.39 -44.67 5.34
CA ILE A 3 23.26 -43.43 4.57
C ILE A 3 21.78 -43.15 4.39
N THR A 4 21.33 -42.03 4.93
CA THR A 4 19.93 -41.60 4.81
C THR A 4 19.80 -40.52 3.75
N ILE A 5 18.81 -40.65 2.88
CA ILE A 5 18.48 -39.62 1.90
C ILE A 5 17.12 -39.00 2.18
N ARG A 6 17.02 -37.68 2.00
CA ARG A 6 15.78 -36.93 2.12
C ARG A 6 15.68 -35.87 1.03
N LYS A 7 14.45 -35.56 0.63
CA LYS A 7 14.17 -34.47 -0.31
C LYS A 7 14.36 -33.14 0.42
N ILE A 8 15.23 -32.27 -0.08
CA ILE A 8 15.46 -30.93 0.47
C ILE A 8 15.20 -29.86 -0.61
N GLU A 9 14.76 -28.68 -0.19
CA GLU A 9 14.70 -27.50 -1.06
C GLU A 9 15.89 -26.60 -0.74
N HIS A 10 16.82 -26.45 -1.68
CA HIS A 10 18.05 -25.69 -1.48
C HIS A 10 18.37 -24.87 -2.73
N ARG A 11 18.61 -23.56 -2.54
CA ARG A 11 18.85 -22.58 -3.63
C ARG A 11 17.74 -22.55 -4.69
N GLY A 12 16.48 -22.63 -4.26
CA GLY A 12 15.31 -22.52 -5.14
C GLY A 12 15.04 -23.75 -6.03
N ALA A 13 15.73 -24.86 -5.79
CA ALA A 13 15.53 -26.13 -6.49
C ALA A 13 15.40 -27.30 -5.50
N ILE A 14 14.63 -28.31 -5.90
CA ILE A 14 14.50 -29.56 -5.17
C ILE A 14 15.78 -30.40 -5.41
N ARG A 15 16.37 -30.89 -4.33
CA ARG A 15 17.61 -31.68 -4.32
C ARG A 15 17.45 -32.94 -3.47
N ILE A 16 18.31 -33.94 -3.71
CA ILE A 16 18.46 -35.11 -2.84
C ILE A 16 19.54 -34.77 -1.82
N GLY A 17 19.17 -34.60 -0.56
CA GLY A 17 20.11 -34.43 0.56
C GLY A 17 20.53 -35.78 1.12
N ILE A 18 21.81 -35.95 1.40
CA ILE A 18 22.49 -37.19 1.78
C ILE A 18 23.14 -36.98 3.15
N PHE A 19 22.73 -37.79 4.12
CA PHE A 19 23.08 -37.68 5.53
C PHE A 19 23.78 -38.96 5.96
N PHE A 20 24.95 -38.81 6.57
CA PHE A 20 25.78 -39.91 7.08
C PHE A 20 26.76 -39.35 8.11
N GLU A 21 27.25 -40.20 9.00
CA GLU A 21 28.29 -39.82 9.96
C GLU A 21 29.62 -39.52 9.24
N LYS A 22 30.42 -38.59 9.80
CA LYS A 22 31.58 -38.00 9.12
C LYS A 22 32.62 -39.07 8.73
N ASN A 23 32.55 -39.54 7.49
CA ASN A 23 33.46 -40.52 6.91
C ASN A 23 34.11 -39.99 5.64
N TYR A 24 35.45 -39.96 5.62
CA TYR A 24 36.23 -39.42 4.51
C TYR A 24 36.09 -40.22 3.21
N ALA A 25 35.97 -41.55 3.28
CA ALA A 25 35.82 -42.40 2.10
C ALA A 25 34.49 -42.15 1.37
N ILE A 26 33.40 -42.01 2.12
CA ILE A 26 32.07 -41.70 1.56
C ILE A 26 32.06 -40.30 0.94
N GLN A 27 32.74 -39.32 1.54
CA GLN A 27 32.86 -37.97 0.99
C GLN A 27 33.58 -37.95 -0.37
N GLN A 28 34.63 -38.76 -0.54
CA GLN A 28 35.35 -38.84 -1.81
C GLN A 28 34.49 -39.51 -2.90
N GLN A 29 33.75 -40.57 -2.55
CA GLN A 29 32.80 -41.21 -3.48
C GLN A 29 31.67 -40.26 -3.90
N LEU A 30 31.14 -39.45 -2.96
CA LEU A 30 30.10 -38.46 -3.25
C LEU A 30 30.60 -37.29 -4.12
N LYS A 31 31.85 -36.85 -3.93
CA LYS A 31 32.47 -35.86 -4.84
C LYS A 31 32.62 -36.40 -6.26
N GLY A 32 32.92 -37.69 -6.41
CA GLY A 32 33.05 -38.36 -7.71
C GLY A 32 31.78 -38.32 -8.57
N ILE A 33 30.60 -38.28 -7.94
CA ILE A 33 29.29 -38.13 -8.63
C ILE A 33 28.79 -36.69 -8.68
N GLY A 34 29.64 -35.71 -8.36
CA GLY A 34 29.28 -34.29 -8.42
C GLY A 34 28.40 -33.78 -7.27
N ALA A 35 28.32 -34.49 -6.14
CA ALA A 35 27.61 -33.98 -4.97
C ALA A 35 28.36 -32.79 -4.34
N THR A 36 27.61 -31.84 -3.79
CA THR A 36 28.18 -30.65 -3.12
C THR A 36 27.72 -30.55 -1.68
N TYR A 37 28.56 -29.98 -0.80
CA TYR A 37 28.21 -29.83 0.61
C TYR A 37 27.39 -28.55 0.86
N SER A 38 26.24 -28.68 1.54
CA SER A 38 25.44 -27.56 2.04
C SER A 38 25.78 -27.30 3.51
N LYS A 39 26.25 -26.08 3.80
CA LYS A 39 26.42 -25.61 5.19
C LYS A 39 25.07 -25.40 5.90
N THR A 40 24.02 -25.05 5.15
CA THR A 40 22.69 -24.74 5.70
C THR A 40 21.95 -25.97 6.22
N PHE A 41 22.07 -27.10 5.51
CA PHE A 41 21.42 -28.36 5.88
C PHE A 41 22.39 -29.39 6.46
N THR A 42 23.66 -29.00 6.66
CA THR A 42 24.76 -29.83 7.17
C THR A 42 24.81 -31.21 6.50
N CYS A 43 24.73 -31.23 5.16
CA CYS A 43 24.64 -32.46 4.38
C CYS A 43 25.22 -32.31 2.98
N TRP A 44 25.47 -33.43 2.31
CA TRP A 44 25.82 -33.45 0.89
C TRP A 44 24.55 -33.49 0.05
N TYR A 45 24.52 -32.83 -1.11
CA TYR A 45 23.34 -32.84 -1.97
C TYR A 45 23.68 -32.95 -3.46
N ILE A 46 22.75 -33.54 -4.20
CA ILE A 46 22.79 -33.70 -5.66
C ILE A 46 21.42 -33.32 -6.27
N ASP A 47 21.37 -33.11 -7.59
CA ASP A 47 20.14 -32.81 -8.32
C ASP A 47 19.07 -33.90 -8.15
N TYR A 48 17.81 -33.47 -8.03
CA TYR A 48 16.66 -34.37 -7.88
C TYR A 48 16.23 -34.90 -9.24
N ASN A 49 16.92 -35.93 -9.73
CA ASN A 49 16.59 -36.62 -10.98
C ASN A 49 16.80 -38.14 -10.86
N LYS A 50 16.18 -38.90 -11.77
CA LYS A 50 16.20 -40.37 -11.75
C LYS A 50 17.61 -40.94 -11.95
N ALA A 51 18.45 -40.28 -12.75
CA ALA A 51 19.82 -40.72 -13.02
C ALA A 51 20.72 -40.61 -11.78
N ALA A 52 20.66 -39.49 -11.06
CA ALA A 52 21.41 -39.24 -9.84
C ALA A 52 21.00 -40.21 -8.71
N TYR A 53 19.71 -40.53 -8.61
CA TYR A 53 19.23 -41.52 -7.65
C TYR A 53 19.74 -42.94 -7.96
N GLN A 54 19.76 -43.34 -9.24
CA GLN A 54 20.31 -44.64 -9.63
C GLN A 54 21.82 -44.71 -9.35
N GLN A 55 22.58 -43.65 -9.65
CA GLN A 55 24.01 -43.57 -9.33
C GLN A 55 24.28 -43.70 -7.81
N LEU A 56 23.46 -43.05 -6.97
CA LEU A 56 23.54 -43.19 -5.53
C LEU A 56 23.24 -44.61 -5.06
N LYS A 57 22.24 -45.27 -5.64
CA LYS A 57 21.86 -46.65 -5.30
C LYS A 57 22.91 -47.67 -5.74
N THR A 58 23.61 -47.43 -6.85
CA THR A 58 24.73 -48.27 -7.28
C THR A 58 25.94 -48.15 -6.36
N LEU A 59 26.25 -46.93 -5.89
CA LEU A 59 27.38 -46.69 -4.99
C LEU A 59 27.12 -47.13 -3.56
N PHE A 60 25.87 -47.01 -3.10
CA PHE A 60 25.47 -47.33 -1.74
C PHE A 60 24.21 -48.22 -1.76
N PRO A 61 24.38 -49.56 -1.74
CA PRO A 61 23.27 -50.50 -1.80
C PRO A 61 22.31 -50.39 -0.60
N ASP A 62 22.84 -50.05 0.58
CA ASP A 62 22.12 -49.97 1.85
C ASP A 62 21.59 -48.54 2.16
N LEU A 63 21.00 -47.90 1.15
CA LEU A 63 20.46 -46.54 1.25
C LEU A 63 19.08 -46.53 1.92
N GLN A 64 18.91 -45.76 3.00
CA GLN A 64 17.62 -45.60 3.67
C GLN A 64 16.92 -44.29 3.24
N ILE A 65 15.68 -44.39 2.76
CA ILE A 65 14.89 -43.20 2.40
C ILE A 65 14.14 -42.73 3.62
N GLN A 66 14.46 -41.54 4.10
CA GLN A 66 13.74 -40.91 5.21
C GLN A 66 12.49 -40.21 4.65
N GLN A 67 11.30 -40.74 4.96
CA GLN A 67 10.05 -40.05 4.67
C GLN A 67 9.91 -38.82 5.58
N PRO A 68 9.30 -37.71 5.10
CA PRO A 68 9.15 -36.52 5.92
C PRO A 68 8.24 -36.82 7.12
N VAL A 69 8.81 -36.74 8.32
CA VAL A 69 8.04 -36.74 9.57
C VAL A 69 7.25 -35.43 9.61
N ALA A 70 5.93 -35.51 9.75
CA ALA A 70 5.10 -34.32 9.94
C ALA A 70 5.52 -33.63 11.25
N GLY A 71 6.19 -32.47 11.16
CA GLY A 71 6.46 -31.67 12.36
C GLY A 71 7.73 -30.81 12.39
N GLU A 72 8.70 -30.95 11.48
CA GLU A 72 9.89 -30.08 11.48
C GLU A 72 9.73 -28.86 10.55
N THR A 73 8.78 -28.00 10.85
CA THR A 73 8.88 -26.58 10.48
C THR A 73 9.27 -25.81 11.74
N SER A 74 10.52 -25.35 11.79
CA SER A 74 10.94 -24.32 12.74
C SER A 74 10.21 -23.02 12.40
N SER A 75 9.03 -22.87 12.99
CA SER A 75 8.26 -21.64 13.08
C SER A 75 7.53 -21.66 14.41
N ARG A 76 8.19 -21.18 15.46
CA ARG A 76 7.52 -20.80 16.70
C ARG A 76 6.77 -19.49 16.44
N ASP A 77 5.44 -19.53 16.41
CA ASP A 77 4.65 -19.03 17.55
C ASP A 77 3.13 -19.17 17.30
N LEU A 78 2.47 -19.68 18.36
CA LEU A 78 1.04 -19.72 18.73
C LEU A 78 0.30 -21.08 18.63
N PRO A 79 -0.54 -21.41 19.64
CA PRO A 79 -0.62 -22.76 20.24
C PRO A 79 -1.88 -23.56 19.83
N PRO A 80 -1.93 -24.89 20.07
CA PRO A 80 -3.12 -25.69 19.84
C PRO A 80 -3.95 -25.88 21.12
N ILE A 81 -5.27 -25.81 21.00
CA ILE A 81 -6.19 -26.41 21.97
C ILE A 81 -6.81 -27.66 21.34
N ALA A 82 -6.40 -28.79 21.91
CA ALA A 82 -7.06 -30.07 22.16
C ALA A 82 -8.05 -30.65 21.12
N THR A 83 -7.68 -31.82 20.60
CA THR A 83 -8.62 -32.89 20.26
C THR A 83 -8.35 -34.08 21.18
N SER A 84 -9.38 -34.50 21.91
CA SER A 84 -9.41 -35.72 22.71
C SER A 84 -9.85 -36.91 21.84
N GLU A 85 -9.08 -37.99 21.93
CA GLU A 85 -9.40 -39.34 21.43
C GLU A 85 -10.27 -40.09 22.44
N ILE A 86 -11.25 -40.89 21.98
CA ILE A 86 -11.72 -42.11 22.67
C ILE A 86 -12.24 -43.13 21.62
N GLN A 87 -11.51 -44.27 21.52
CA GLN A 87 -11.92 -45.71 21.49
C GLN A 87 -13.09 -46.22 20.62
N LEU A 88 -13.24 -47.49 20.23
CA LEU A 88 -12.62 -48.81 20.47
C LEU A 88 -13.14 -49.74 19.34
N GLY A 89 -12.42 -50.82 19.03
CA GLY A 89 -12.72 -51.72 17.90
C GLY A 89 -13.85 -52.74 18.11
N LEU A 90 -14.35 -53.26 16.98
CA LEU A 90 -15.02 -54.56 16.75
C LEU A 90 -14.97 -54.83 15.23
N PRO A 91 -14.68 -56.05 14.74
CA PRO A 91 -14.96 -56.44 13.34
C PRO A 91 -16.46 -56.80 13.24
N PRO A 92 -17.17 -56.68 12.09
CA PRO A 92 -16.97 -57.66 11.02
C PRO A 92 -17.55 -57.33 9.61
N LEU A 93 -17.41 -58.34 8.72
CA LEU A 93 -18.44 -58.86 7.80
C LEU A 93 -18.68 -58.20 6.43
N ASN A 94 -18.58 -59.10 5.42
CA ASN A 94 -19.23 -59.12 4.11
C ASN A 94 -19.11 -57.88 3.22
N ASN A 95 -18.50 -58.10 2.06
CA ASN A 95 -18.95 -57.42 0.84
C ASN A 95 -20.42 -57.81 0.58
N PRO A 96 -21.26 -56.82 0.23
CA PRO A 96 -22.25 -57.05 -0.81
C PRO A 96 -22.03 -56.05 -1.96
N GLU A 97 -21.94 -56.64 -3.15
CA GLU A 97 -22.70 -56.25 -4.34
C GLU A 97 -22.76 -54.75 -4.73
N HIS A 98 -22.24 -54.48 -5.94
CA HIS A 98 -22.55 -53.37 -6.85
C HIS A 98 -22.97 -52.03 -6.21
N LYS A 99 -22.01 -51.13 -6.01
CA LYS A 99 -22.30 -49.68 -6.05
C LYS A 99 -22.22 -49.21 -7.49
N VAL A 100 -23.39 -49.05 -8.09
CA VAL A 100 -23.67 -48.23 -9.28
C VAL A 100 -22.81 -46.96 -9.22
N GLU A 101 -22.15 -46.59 -10.33
CA GLU A 101 -21.43 -45.32 -10.45
C GLU A 101 -22.41 -44.16 -10.21
N GLN A 102 -22.43 -43.64 -8.98
CA GLN A 102 -23.22 -42.47 -8.64
C GLN A 102 -22.68 -41.25 -9.40
N SER A 103 -23.59 -40.55 -10.08
CA SER A 103 -23.29 -39.28 -10.76
C SER A 103 -22.66 -38.27 -9.79
N LEU A 104 -21.76 -37.42 -10.28
CA LEU A 104 -21.03 -36.43 -9.48
C LEU A 104 -21.97 -35.51 -8.67
N LYS A 105 -23.20 -35.31 -9.16
CA LYS A 105 -24.30 -34.58 -8.53
C LYS A 105 -24.75 -35.20 -7.19
N GLU A 106 -24.78 -36.53 -7.07
CA GLU A 106 -25.18 -37.24 -5.85
C GLU A 106 -24.06 -37.22 -4.78
N LYS A 107 -22.80 -37.19 -5.22
CA LYS A 107 -21.64 -37.10 -4.32
C LYS A 107 -21.46 -35.71 -3.69
N LEU A 108 -21.79 -34.65 -4.42
CA LEU A 108 -21.56 -33.27 -3.98
C LEU A 108 -22.66 -32.69 -3.08
N ARG A 109 -23.85 -33.33 -2.98
CA ARG A 109 -25.02 -32.82 -2.25
C ARG A 109 -25.23 -31.32 -2.49
N LEU A 110 -25.36 -30.96 -3.76
CA LEU A 110 -25.52 -29.57 -4.18
C LEU A 110 -26.88 -29.03 -3.71
N GLU A 111 -26.85 -27.95 -2.92
CA GLU A 111 -28.04 -27.27 -2.42
C GLU A 111 -28.01 -25.82 -2.91
N LEU A 112 -28.99 -25.45 -3.74
CA LEU A 112 -29.18 -24.07 -4.15
C LEU A 112 -29.98 -23.33 -3.06
N LEU A 113 -29.42 -22.24 -2.54
CA LEU A 113 -30.03 -21.40 -1.51
C LEU A 113 -30.71 -20.18 -2.14
N THR A 114 -31.45 -19.43 -1.33
CA THR A 114 -32.07 -18.17 -1.75
C THR A 114 -31.01 -17.18 -2.26
N ASN A 115 -31.29 -16.56 -3.40
CA ASN A 115 -30.39 -15.62 -4.04
C ASN A 115 -30.22 -14.36 -3.18
N ILE A 116 -28.98 -13.87 -3.06
CA ILE A 116 -28.66 -12.68 -2.26
C ILE A 116 -28.09 -11.59 -3.18
N GLY A 117 -28.88 -10.55 -3.41
CA GLY A 117 -28.47 -9.38 -4.18
C GLY A 117 -28.04 -9.75 -5.60
N LYS A 118 -26.74 -9.66 -5.91
CA LYS A 118 -26.18 -9.95 -7.25
C LYS A 118 -25.63 -11.37 -7.42
N TYR A 119 -25.84 -12.24 -6.44
CA TYR A 119 -25.22 -13.57 -6.40
C TYR A 119 -26.25 -14.71 -6.31
N TRP A 120 -26.00 -15.78 -7.05
CA TRP A 120 -26.54 -17.11 -6.73
C TRP A 120 -25.75 -17.69 -5.56
N VAL A 121 -26.43 -18.27 -4.60
CA VAL A 121 -25.82 -18.83 -3.39
C VAL A 121 -26.07 -20.33 -3.38
N PHE A 122 -25.02 -21.12 -3.21
CA PHE A 122 -25.16 -22.58 -3.16
C PHE A 122 -24.19 -23.20 -2.15
N LYS A 123 -24.55 -24.37 -1.63
CA LYS A 123 -23.71 -25.21 -0.79
C LYS A 123 -23.35 -26.49 -1.53
N MET A 124 -22.18 -27.00 -1.21
CA MET A 124 -21.71 -28.30 -1.67
C MET A 124 -20.85 -28.93 -0.58
N HIS A 125 -20.79 -30.26 -0.55
CA HIS A 125 -19.82 -30.95 0.28
C HIS A 125 -18.40 -30.57 -0.18
N TYR A 126 -17.54 -30.23 0.77
CA TYR A 126 -16.19 -29.79 0.46
C TYR A 126 -15.39 -30.88 -0.27
N GLN A 127 -14.99 -30.57 -1.50
CA GLN A 127 -14.05 -31.36 -2.27
C GLN A 127 -12.93 -30.43 -2.76
N GLN A 128 -11.69 -30.74 -2.40
CA GLN A 128 -10.56 -29.82 -2.55
C GLN A 128 -10.28 -29.43 -4.01
N SER A 129 -10.38 -30.37 -4.95
CA SER A 129 -10.15 -30.13 -6.38
C SER A 129 -11.17 -29.16 -6.97
N ILE A 130 -12.46 -29.43 -6.74
CA ILE A 130 -13.59 -28.66 -7.27
C ILE A 130 -13.66 -27.28 -6.60
N SER A 131 -13.42 -27.20 -5.29
CA SER A 131 -13.41 -25.93 -4.55
C SER A 131 -12.32 -24.99 -5.09
N LYS A 132 -11.14 -25.53 -5.43
CA LYS A 132 -10.04 -24.76 -6.02
C LYS A 132 -10.38 -24.28 -7.44
N GLN A 133 -11.07 -25.10 -8.23
CA GLN A 133 -11.55 -24.73 -9.56
C GLN A 133 -12.64 -23.65 -9.49
N LEU A 134 -13.62 -23.79 -8.60
CA LEU A 134 -14.68 -22.80 -8.39
C LEU A 134 -14.12 -21.44 -8.00
N LEU A 135 -13.18 -21.39 -7.05
CA LEU A 135 -12.57 -20.13 -6.60
C LEU A 135 -11.59 -19.51 -7.62
N SER A 136 -11.20 -20.27 -8.65
CA SER A 136 -10.42 -19.73 -9.77
C SER A 136 -11.28 -18.97 -10.78
N VAL A 137 -12.60 -19.20 -10.79
CA VAL A 137 -13.54 -18.50 -11.68
C VAL A 137 -13.77 -17.08 -11.19
N LYS A 138 -13.47 -16.09 -12.04
CA LYS A 138 -13.69 -14.67 -11.73
C LYS A 138 -15.18 -14.38 -11.53
N GLY A 139 -15.57 -14.07 -10.29
CA GLY A 139 -16.96 -13.81 -9.92
C GLY A 139 -17.58 -14.84 -8.98
N VAL A 140 -16.82 -15.87 -8.58
CA VAL A 140 -17.19 -16.82 -7.54
C VAL A 140 -16.41 -16.52 -6.25
N TYR A 141 -17.10 -16.56 -5.12
CA TYR A 141 -16.54 -16.25 -3.81
C TYR A 141 -16.97 -17.29 -2.78
N TRP A 142 -16.11 -17.56 -1.81
CA TRP A 142 -16.47 -18.33 -0.61
C TRP A 142 -16.89 -17.38 0.50
N ASN A 143 -18.06 -17.62 1.10
CA ASN A 143 -18.53 -16.89 2.27
C ASN A 143 -18.33 -17.76 3.52
N ALA A 144 -17.32 -17.39 4.32
CA ALA A 144 -16.94 -18.13 5.53
C ALA A 144 -18.03 -18.14 6.62
N ASN A 145 -18.81 -17.05 6.74
CA ASN A 145 -19.81 -16.90 7.79
C ASN A 145 -20.99 -17.88 7.61
N TYR A 146 -21.40 -18.12 6.37
CA TYR A 146 -22.54 -18.98 6.04
C TYR A 146 -22.16 -20.33 5.43
N LYS A 147 -20.85 -20.60 5.32
CA LYS A 147 -20.26 -21.80 4.71
C LYS A 147 -20.89 -22.13 3.36
N CYS A 148 -20.95 -21.14 2.47
CA CYS A 148 -21.54 -21.27 1.14
C CYS A 148 -20.71 -20.57 0.05
N TYR A 149 -20.93 -21.00 -1.18
CA TYR A 149 -20.38 -20.37 -2.38
C TYR A 149 -21.35 -19.33 -2.92
N MET A 150 -20.80 -18.19 -3.36
CA MET A 150 -21.54 -17.09 -3.97
C MET A 150 -21.02 -16.89 -5.39
N ALA A 151 -21.84 -17.18 -6.40
CA ALA A 151 -21.51 -16.99 -7.81
C ALA A 151 -22.25 -15.75 -8.35
N LEU A 152 -21.54 -14.85 -9.03
CA LEU A 152 -22.16 -13.69 -9.66
C LEU A 152 -23.18 -14.12 -10.73
N ARG A 153 -24.38 -13.52 -10.73
CA ARG A 153 -25.45 -13.84 -11.68
C ARG A 153 -25.12 -13.35 -13.10
N HIS A 154 -24.21 -14.00 -13.80
CA HIS A 154 -23.75 -13.63 -15.15
C HIS A 154 -23.67 -14.87 -16.06
N PRO A 155 -23.99 -14.78 -17.36
CA PRO A 155 -23.98 -15.93 -18.27
C PRO A 155 -22.64 -16.65 -18.33
N ASP A 156 -21.53 -15.91 -18.39
CA ASP A 156 -20.18 -16.53 -18.41
C ASP A 156 -19.85 -17.27 -17.10
N VAL A 157 -20.24 -16.68 -15.96
CA VAL A 157 -20.02 -17.29 -14.64
C VAL A 157 -20.89 -18.54 -14.48
N LYS A 158 -22.15 -18.50 -14.94
CA LYS A 158 -23.04 -19.67 -14.98
C LYS A 158 -22.40 -20.80 -15.78
N LYS A 159 -21.99 -20.54 -17.03
CA LYS A 159 -21.36 -21.55 -17.90
C LYS A 159 -20.12 -22.16 -17.25
N SER A 160 -19.22 -21.35 -16.71
CA SER A 160 -18.00 -21.85 -16.06
C SER A 160 -18.28 -22.66 -14.80
N VAL A 161 -19.22 -22.24 -13.96
CA VAL A 161 -19.55 -22.95 -12.71
C VAL A 161 -20.32 -24.25 -12.99
N GLU A 162 -21.29 -24.23 -13.91
CA GLU A 162 -22.04 -25.44 -14.31
C GLU A 162 -21.15 -26.48 -15.00
N GLN A 163 -20.14 -26.03 -15.76
CA GLN A 163 -19.12 -26.90 -16.34
C GLN A 163 -18.23 -27.55 -15.28
N ILE A 164 -17.85 -26.81 -14.23
CA ILE A 164 -17.02 -27.35 -13.13
C ILE A 164 -17.81 -28.30 -12.23
N LEU A 165 -19.11 -28.04 -12.04
CA LEU A 165 -20.00 -28.86 -11.23
C LEU A 165 -20.64 -30.02 -12.02
N GLU A 166 -20.38 -30.13 -13.32
CA GLU A 166 -20.98 -31.11 -14.24
C GLU A 166 -22.52 -31.19 -14.15
N THR A 167 -23.15 -30.05 -13.83
CA THR A 167 -24.59 -29.94 -13.61
C THR A 167 -25.16 -28.87 -14.53
N PRO A 168 -25.55 -29.23 -15.76
CA PRO A 168 -26.20 -28.27 -16.66
C PRO A 168 -27.54 -27.83 -16.06
N HIS A 169 -27.83 -26.53 -16.09
CA HIS A 169 -29.05 -25.89 -15.55
C HIS A 169 -29.14 -25.88 -14.00
N PHE A 170 -28.02 -25.84 -13.29
CA PHE A 170 -28.01 -25.73 -11.83
C PHE A 170 -28.48 -24.35 -11.34
N PHE A 171 -28.21 -23.28 -12.10
CA PHE A 171 -28.72 -21.94 -11.79
C PHE A 171 -29.90 -21.56 -12.68
N GLY A 172 -30.79 -20.71 -12.16
CA GLY A 172 -31.89 -20.13 -12.93
C GLY A 172 -31.42 -19.26 -14.11
N GLU A 173 -32.37 -18.78 -14.91
CA GLU A 173 -32.13 -17.80 -15.99
C GLU A 173 -32.26 -16.35 -15.49
N ASP A 174 -32.28 -16.15 -14.18
CA ASP A 174 -32.38 -14.85 -13.51
C ASP A 174 -31.03 -14.12 -13.49
N TYR A 175 -30.44 -13.94 -14.66
CA TYR A 175 -29.17 -13.21 -14.83
C TYR A 175 -29.29 -11.76 -14.33
N LEU A 176 -28.23 -11.27 -13.68
CA LEU A 176 -28.06 -9.84 -13.48
C LEU A 176 -27.81 -9.24 -14.85
N SER A 177 -28.85 -8.63 -15.42
CA SER A 177 -28.73 -7.87 -16.66
C SER A 177 -27.59 -6.86 -16.53
N LYS A 178 -26.75 -6.78 -17.58
CA LYS A 178 -25.84 -5.65 -17.79
C LYS A 178 -26.64 -4.37 -17.61
N GLU A 179 -26.11 -3.47 -16.76
CA GLU A 179 -26.62 -2.13 -16.46
C GLU A 179 -28.13 -1.99 -16.68
N ARG A 180 -28.93 -2.20 -15.63
CA ARG A 180 -30.29 -1.65 -15.63
C ARG A 180 -30.16 -0.16 -15.95
N SER A 181 -30.57 0.22 -17.16
CA SER A 181 -30.90 1.60 -17.45
C SER A 181 -32.03 1.93 -16.47
N TYR A 182 -31.79 2.84 -15.53
CA TYR A 182 -32.80 3.28 -14.56
C TYR A 182 -33.71 4.33 -15.19
N LYS A 183 -34.06 4.11 -16.47
CA LYS A 183 -34.81 5.06 -17.29
C LYS A 183 -36.19 5.26 -16.67
N GLY A 184 -36.44 6.47 -16.18
CA GLY A 184 -37.69 6.88 -15.52
C GLY A 184 -37.59 7.13 -14.01
N GLU A 185 -36.47 6.75 -13.38
CA GLU A 185 -36.21 7.11 -11.98
C GLU A 185 -35.73 8.55 -11.88
N LYS A 186 -36.20 9.27 -10.86
CA LYS A 186 -35.92 10.69 -10.68
C LYS A 186 -35.19 10.95 -9.37
N ILE A 187 -34.19 11.82 -9.39
CA ILE A 187 -33.66 12.46 -8.19
C ILE A 187 -34.27 13.86 -8.06
N ILE A 188 -34.65 14.25 -6.85
CA ILE A 188 -35.27 15.55 -6.60
C ILE A 188 -34.31 16.39 -5.75
N LEU A 189 -34.03 17.60 -6.22
CA LEU A 189 -33.15 18.56 -5.55
C LEU A 189 -34.00 19.67 -4.92
N LYS A 190 -33.95 19.79 -3.60
CA LYS A 190 -34.69 20.80 -2.82
C LYS A 190 -33.74 21.71 -2.04
N PRO A 191 -34.14 22.96 -1.75
CA PRO A 191 -33.34 23.85 -0.93
C PRO A 191 -33.32 23.34 0.52
N HIS A 192 -32.13 23.33 1.15
CA HIS A 192 -32.02 23.12 2.58
C HIS A 192 -32.31 24.45 3.31
N LEU A 193 -33.38 24.48 4.11
CA LEU A 193 -33.83 25.72 4.77
C LEU A 193 -32.98 26.11 5.99
N GLU A 194 -32.31 25.15 6.63
CA GLU A 194 -31.50 25.40 7.85
C GLU A 194 -30.11 25.96 7.50
N ASP A 195 -29.53 25.54 6.38
CA ASP A 195 -28.23 26.02 5.90
C ASP A 195 -28.24 26.09 4.37
N VAL A 196 -28.31 27.33 3.86
CA VAL A 196 -28.36 27.66 2.43
C VAL A 196 -27.12 27.18 1.66
N ALA A 197 -26.03 26.83 2.37
CA ALA A 197 -24.84 26.25 1.75
C ALA A 197 -25.06 24.80 1.26
N TRP A 198 -26.16 24.15 1.61
CA TRP A 198 -26.46 22.77 1.24
C TRP A 198 -27.74 22.66 0.43
N MET A 199 -27.83 21.65 -0.43
CA MET A 199 -29.05 21.23 -1.11
C MET A 199 -29.41 19.83 -0.65
N GLU A 200 -30.71 19.58 -0.52
CA GLU A 200 -31.29 18.30 -0.18
C GLU A 200 -31.50 17.49 -1.45
N VAL A 201 -30.88 16.32 -1.51
CA VAL A 201 -30.94 15.40 -2.65
C VAL A 201 -31.72 14.17 -2.23
N TYR A 202 -32.94 14.07 -2.72
CA TYR A 202 -33.81 12.93 -2.54
C TYR A 202 -33.53 11.90 -3.62
N VAL A 203 -33.28 10.67 -3.17
CA VAL A 203 -32.75 9.60 -4.01
C VAL A 203 -33.73 8.44 -4.00
N PRO A 204 -34.03 7.82 -5.15
CA PRO A 204 -34.83 6.61 -5.17
C PRO A 204 -34.11 5.50 -4.37
N LYS A 205 -34.87 4.51 -3.86
CA LYS A 205 -34.34 3.38 -3.05
C LYS A 205 -33.52 2.38 -3.87
N LEU A 206 -32.56 2.88 -4.63
CA LEU A 206 -31.70 2.16 -5.56
C LEU A 206 -30.26 2.19 -5.05
N VAL A 207 -29.75 1.01 -4.67
CA VAL A 207 -28.41 0.85 -4.08
C VAL A 207 -27.32 1.50 -4.94
N ALA A 208 -27.40 1.40 -6.27
CA ALA A 208 -26.43 1.99 -7.18
C ALA A 208 -26.36 3.52 -7.09
N VAL A 209 -27.51 4.18 -6.93
CA VAL A 209 -27.62 5.64 -6.83
C VAL A 209 -27.11 6.12 -5.47
N HIS A 210 -27.51 5.42 -4.40
CA HIS A 210 -26.98 5.64 -3.06
C HIS A 210 -25.45 5.47 -3.01
N GLU A 211 -24.88 4.46 -3.66
CA GLU A 211 -23.43 4.28 -3.73
C GLU A 211 -22.72 5.41 -4.48
N LYS A 212 -23.29 5.88 -5.60
CA LYS A 212 -22.72 7.02 -6.33
C LYS A 212 -22.77 8.29 -5.49
N ILE A 213 -23.91 8.59 -4.87
CA ILE A 213 -24.09 9.80 -4.05
C ILE A 213 -23.21 9.76 -2.79
N LYS A 214 -23.04 8.61 -2.15
CA LYS A 214 -22.06 8.42 -1.06
C LYS A 214 -20.61 8.71 -1.47
N ARG A 215 -20.29 8.62 -2.78
CA ARG A 215 -18.96 8.91 -3.32
C ARG A 215 -18.81 10.37 -3.76
N PHE A 216 -19.83 11.22 -3.60
CA PHE A 216 -19.64 12.67 -3.75
C PHE A 216 -18.87 13.22 -2.56
N SER A 217 -17.92 14.11 -2.85
CA SER A 217 -17.17 14.80 -1.80
C SER A 217 -18.15 15.50 -0.87
N MET A 218 -18.06 15.20 0.42
CA MET A 218 -18.79 15.90 1.47
C MET A 218 -20.32 15.65 1.48
N ALA A 219 -20.81 14.65 0.75
CA ALA A 219 -22.21 14.21 0.85
C ALA A 219 -22.48 13.67 2.26
N ARG A 220 -23.52 14.18 2.92
CA ARG A 220 -23.95 13.75 4.26
C ARG A 220 -25.34 13.18 4.17
N TYR A 221 -25.58 12.04 4.80
CA TYR A 221 -26.93 11.50 4.86
C TYR A 221 -27.64 12.00 6.11
N SER A 222 -28.78 12.67 5.95
CA SER A 222 -29.64 13.11 7.04
C SER A 222 -30.68 12.03 7.33
N LYS A 223 -30.61 11.41 8.51
CA LYS A 223 -31.61 10.43 8.96
C LYS A 223 -32.98 11.06 9.21
N ILE A 224 -33.01 12.34 9.57
CA ILE A 224 -34.25 13.05 9.93
C ILE A 224 -35.09 13.31 8.68
N LYS A 225 -34.43 13.70 7.58
CA LYS A 225 -35.09 14.08 6.31
C LYS A 225 -35.05 12.98 5.25
N ASP A 226 -34.43 11.84 5.56
CA ASP A 226 -34.19 10.71 4.65
C ASP A 226 -33.61 11.13 3.29
N CYS A 227 -32.62 12.02 3.31
CA CYS A 227 -32.03 12.60 2.11
C CYS A 227 -30.52 12.81 2.24
N TYR A 228 -29.84 13.05 1.12
CA TYR A 228 -28.44 13.44 1.11
C TYR A 228 -28.30 14.96 1.05
N LEU A 229 -27.48 15.52 1.92
CA LEU A 229 -27.03 16.90 1.88
C LEU A 229 -25.76 16.99 1.03
N ILE A 230 -25.81 17.75 -0.05
CA ILE A 230 -24.68 18.04 -0.94
C ILE A 230 -24.47 19.55 -0.96
N PRO A 231 -23.24 20.09 -1.09
CA PRO A 231 -23.05 21.53 -1.19
C PRO A 231 -23.83 22.15 -2.35
N ALA A 232 -24.54 23.25 -2.09
CA ALA A 232 -25.30 24.04 -3.06
C ALA A 232 -24.38 24.91 -3.93
N ALA A 233 -23.45 24.27 -4.65
CA ALA A 233 -22.49 24.92 -5.54
C ALA A 233 -22.66 24.42 -6.99
N PRO A 234 -22.45 25.27 -8.02
CA PRO A 234 -22.62 24.87 -9.42
C PRO A 234 -21.80 23.63 -9.80
N VAL A 235 -20.55 23.55 -9.35
CA VAL A 235 -19.65 22.41 -9.62
C VAL A 235 -20.19 21.09 -9.05
N ALA A 236 -20.80 21.13 -7.86
CA ALA A 236 -21.37 19.96 -7.23
C ALA A 236 -22.64 19.50 -7.96
N TYR A 237 -23.47 20.46 -8.39
CA TYR A 237 -24.66 20.21 -9.20
C TYR A 237 -24.32 19.60 -10.57
N GLU A 238 -23.36 20.18 -11.30
CA GLU A 238 -22.89 19.67 -12.60
C GLU A 238 -22.31 18.26 -12.47
N SER A 239 -21.49 18.03 -11.44
CA SER A 239 -20.92 16.71 -11.16
C SER A 239 -22.01 15.68 -10.86
N LEU A 240 -23.07 16.07 -10.13
CA LEU A 240 -24.22 15.22 -9.86
C LEU A 240 -24.95 14.86 -11.16
N GLY A 241 -25.18 15.86 -12.02
CA GLY A 241 -25.77 15.68 -13.35
C GLY A 241 -25.01 14.65 -14.19
N LEU A 242 -23.70 14.83 -14.35
CA LEU A 242 -22.85 13.90 -15.11
C LEU A 242 -22.93 12.45 -14.58
N GLN A 243 -23.00 12.27 -13.25
CA GLN A 243 -23.08 10.93 -12.66
C GLN A 243 -24.44 10.26 -12.83
N MET A 244 -25.51 11.04 -12.84
CA MET A 244 -26.89 10.56 -13.05
C MET A 244 -27.18 10.31 -14.53
N GLU A 245 -26.61 11.11 -15.43
CA GLU A 245 -26.67 10.90 -16.88
C GLU A 245 -26.11 9.53 -17.26
N VAL A 246 -24.95 9.16 -16.69
CA VAL A 246 -24.36 7.82 -16.85
C VAL A 246 -25.31 6.70 -16.39
N LEU A 247 -26.22 6.97 -15.45
CA LEU A 247 -27.21 6.00 -14.96
C LEU A 247 -28.57 6.09 -15.66
N SER A 248 -28.73 7.02 -16.62
CA SER A 248 -30.01 7.35 -17.26
C SER A 248 -31.12 7.79 -16.27
N ILE A 249 -30.73 8.46 -15.18
CA ILE A 249 -31.65 8.97 -14.15
C ILE A 249 -31.94 10.44 -14.41
N GLU A 250 -33.23 10.82 -14.33
CA GLU A 250 -33.66 12.20 -14.54
C GLU A 250 -33.41 13.04 -13.27
N MET A 251 -32.87 14.25 -13.46
CA MET A 251 -32.66 15.18 -12.35
C MET A 251 -33.74 16.26 -12.36
N VAL A 252 -34.58 16.28 -11.32
CA VAL A 252 -35.58 17.32 -11.10
C VAL A 252 -35.01 18.38 -10.17
N ASN A 253 -34.88 19.60 -10.69
CA ASN A 253 -34.36 20.74 -9.95
C ASN A 253 -35.50 21.62 -9.41
N GLU A 254 -35.74 21.58 -8.08
CA GLU A 254 -36.69 22.45 -7.38
C GLU A 254 -35.97 23.56 -6.58
N LEU A 255 -34.70 23.85 -6.90
CA LEU A 255 -33.93 24.90 -6.24
C LEU A 255 -34.36 26.30 -6.73
N PRO A 256 -34.45 27.30 -5.83
CA PRO A 256 -34.70 28.68 -6.22
C PRO A 256 -33.67 29.23 -7.22
N SER A 257 -34.08 30.20 -8.02
CA SER A 257 -33.16 30.98 -8.87
C SER A 257 -32.06 31.61 -8.01
N ASN A 258 -30.79 31.44 -8.42
CA ASN A 258 -29.58 31.88 -7.70
C ASN A 258 -29.24 31.14 -6.37
N TYR A 259 -29.84 29.98 -6.10
CA TYR A 259 -29.51 29.18 -4.92
C TYR A 259 -28.09 28.58 -4.98
N LEU A 260 -27.63 28.20 -6.17
CA LEU A 260 -26.30 27.62 -6.38
C LEU A 260 -25.23 28.72 -6.40
N GLN A 261 -24.36 28.75 -5.37
CA GLN A 261 -23.30 29.75 -5.27
C GLN A 261 -21.94 29.10 -5.07
N LYS A 262 -20.90 29.61 -5.74
CA LYS A 262 -19.52 29.09 -5.61
C LYS A 262 -19.02 29.11 -4.16
N LYS A 263 -19.44 30.09 -3.38
CA LYS A 263 -19.06 30.26 -1.96
C LYS A 263 -19.61 29.16 -1.04
N HIS A 264 -20.66 28.45 -1.45
CA HIS A 264 -21.26 27.35 -0.69
C HIS A 264 -20.42 26.06 -0.75
N LEU A 265 -19.44 25.99 -1.65
CA LEU A 265 -18.48 24.90 -1.64
C LEU A 265 -17.64 25.03 -0.37
N PRO A 266 -17.76 24.09 0.59
CA PRO A 266 -17.10 24.28 1.87
C PRO A 266 -15.60 24.15 1.67
N ASN A 267 -14.82 25.08 2.22
CA ASN A 267 -13.38 25.02 2.08
C ASN A 267 -12.83 23.80 2.85
N ARG A 268 -12.45 22.76 2.12
CA ARG A 268 -11.93 21.52 2.71
C ARG A 268 -10.76 21.77 3.64
N LYS A 269 -9.84 22.67 3.28
CA LYS A 269 -8.71 23.05 4.15
C LYS A 269 -9.23 23.64 5.46
N GLN A 270 -10.25 24.48 5.41
CA GLN A 270 -10.88 25.05 6.61
C GLN A 270 -11.55 23.99 7.48
N ILE A 271 -12.26 23.03 6.89
CA ILE A 271 -12.90 21.94 7.62
C ILE A 271 -11.87 20.98 8.23
N GLU A 272 -10.84 20.60 7.48
CA GLU A 272 -9.75 19.77 8.01
C GLU A 272 -9.04 20.48 9.16
N LEU A 273 -8.77 21.79 9.04
CA LEU A 273 -8.17 22.58 10.11
C LEU A 273 -9.11 22.69 11.32
N ARG A 274 -10.41 22.91 11.12
CA ARG A 274 -11.40 22.95 12.21
C ARG A 274 -11.49 21.60 12.92
N ASN A 275 -11.60 20.51 12.17
CA ASN A 275 -11.64 19.15 12.72
C ASN A 275 -10.35 18.79 13.44
N ALA A 276 -9.19 19.17 12.91
CA ALA A 276 -7.90 18.97 13.59
C ALA A 276 -7.81 19.79 14.88
N LYS A 277 -8.27 21.05 14.86
CA LYS A 277 -8.40 21.87 16.06
C LYS A 277 -9.23 21.10 17.09
N THR A 278 -10.47 20.73 16.77
CA THR A 278 -11.37 19.97 17.66
C THR A 278 -10.73 18.70 18.21
N ARG A 279 -10.18 17.82 17.34
CA ARG A 279 -9.54 16.57 17.78
C ARG A 279 -8.39 16.77 18.75
N ILE A 280 -7.60 17.83 18.54
CA ILE A 280 -6.48 18.13 19.43
C ILE A 280 -7.00 18.73 20.74
N PHE A 281 -8.05 19.56 20.70
CA PHE A 281 -8.72 20.06 21.91
C PHE A 281 -9.30 18.93 22.77
N ASP A 282 -9.85 17.88 22.16
CA ASP A 282 -10.40 16.72 22.87
C ASP A 282 -9.33 15.93 23.64
N GLN A 283 -8.05 16.07 23.25
CA GLN A 283 -6.91 15.40 23.89
C GLN A 283 -6.33 16.19 25.08
N VAL A 284 -6.82 17.40 25.35
CA VAL A 284 -6.21 18.35 26.28
C VAL A 284 -7.17 18.65 27.44
N PRO A 285 -6.73 18.48 28.71
CA PRO A 285 -7.49 18.89 29.89
C PRO A 285 -7.84 20.39 29.85
N GLU A 286 -8.90 20.79 30.54
CA GLU A 286 -9.40 22.18 30.48
C GLU A 286 -8.32 23.23 30.81
N VAL A 287 -7.46 22.91 31.78
CA VAL A 287 -6.32 23.75 32.21
C VAL A 287 -5.34 24.02 31.06
N GLY A 288 -5.11 23.04 30.18
CA GLY A 288 -4.16 23.16 29.07
C GLY A 288 -4.73 23.80 27.80
N ARG A 289 -6.06 23.90 27.67
CA ARG A 289 -6.73 24.38 26.46
C ARG A 289 -6.33 25.80 26.04
N PRO A 290 -6.16 26.78 26.95
CA PRO A 290 -5.76 28.13 26.57
C PRO A 290 -4.39 28.18 25.88
N PHE A 291 -3.41 27.41 26.39
CA PHE A 291 -2.05 27.38 25.83
C PHE A 291 -2.03 26.75 24.45
N VAL A 292 -2.72 25.62 24.29
CA VAL A 292 -2.81 24.92 23.01
C VAL A 292 -3.58 25.75 21.98
N SER A 293 -4.65 26.45 22.37
CA SER A 293 -5.38 27.37 21.49
C SER A 293 -4.46 28.46 20.96
N LYS A 294 -3.75 29.16 21.85
CA LYS A 294 -2.82 30.24 21.47
C LYS A 294 -1.77 29.74 20.46
N MET A 295 -1.22 28.54 20.68
CA MET A 295 -0.29 27.92 19.74
C MET A 295 -0.92 27.69 18.37
N MET A 296 -2.09 27.06 18.32
CA MET A 296 -2.79 26.77 17.06
C MET A 296 -3.16 28.05 16.31
N ASP A 297 -3.72 29.02 17.01
CA ASP A 297 -4.17 30.29 16.42
C ASP A 297 -2.97 31.05 15.85
N THR A 298 -1.82 31.03 16.53
CA THR A 298 -0.57 31.60 16.03
C THR A 298 -0.05 30.86 14.79
N ILE A 299 -0.01 29.53 14.79
CA ILE A 299 0.39 28.72 13.63
C ILE A 299 -0.50 29.01 12.42
N LEU A 300 -1.82 29.14 12.64
CA LEU A 300 -2.79 29.47 11.60
C LEU A 300 -2.58 30.89 11.07
N ALA A 301 -2.30 31.87 11.94
CA ALA A 301 -2.01 33.25 11.57
C ALA A 301 -0.76 33.36 10.68
N PHE A 302 0.28 32.56 10.95
CA PHE A 302 1.46 32.44 10.08
C PHE A 302 1.20 31.66 8.78
N ASN A 303 -0.02 31.16 8.55
CA ASN A 303 -0.42 30.36 7.39
C ASN A 303 0.48 29.11 7.19
N TYR A 304 0.87 28.49 8.29
CA TYR A 304 1.64 27.24 8.25
C TYR A 304 0.79 26.07 7.74
N SER A 305 1.47 25.01 7.29
CA SER A 305 0.80 23.84 6.73
C SER A 305 0.04 23.05 7.80
N HIS A 306 -0.99 22.31 7.38
CA HIS A 306 -1.74 21.42 8.27
C HIS A 306 -0.84 20.40 8.99
N ASN A 307 0.18 19.90 8.29
CA ASN A 307 1.15 18.98 8.87
C ASN A 307 2.01 19.66 9.95
N THR A 308 2.37 20.92 9.77
CA THR A 308 3.08 21.73 10.77
C THR A 308 2.21 21.93 12.01
N LEU A 309 0.94 22.30 11.82
CA LEU A 309 -0.03 22.44 12.92
C LEU A 309 -0.09 21.15 13.74
N HIS A 310 -0.29 19.99 13.09
CA HIS A 310 -0.35 18.72 13.79
C HIS A 310 0.96 18.36 14.49
N SER A 311 2.11 18.43 13.80
CA SER A 311 3.40 18.07 14.38
C SER A 311 3.80 18.96 15.55
N TYR A 312 3.58 20.27 15.45
CA TYR A 312 3.94 21.22 16.49
C TYR A 312 2.95 21.12 17.66
N SER A 313 1.63 21.15 17.42
CA SER A 313 0.66 21.01 18.50
C SER A 313 0.80 19.68 19.25
N SER A 314 1.04 18.56 18.56
CA SER A 314 1.26 17.26 19.21
C SER A 314 2.53 17.24 20.07
N ALA A 315 3.64 17.77 19.57
CA ALA A 315 4.87 17.88 20.36
C ALA A 315 4.70 18.82 21.57
N PHE A 316 4.01 19.94 21.39
CA PHE A 316 3.72 20.88 22.47
C PHE A 316 2.80 20.29 23.54
N ILE A 317 1.81 19.48 23.17
CA ILE A 317 0.96 18.79 24.15
C ILE A 317 1.76 17.76 24.95
N GLN A 318 2.67 17.04 24.30
CA GLN A 318 3.56 16.10 25.01
C GLN A 318 4.49 16.85 25.98
N PHE A 319 4.92 18.06 25.64
CA PHE A 319 5.65 18.95 26.53
C PHE A 319 4.78 19.39 27.72
N LEU A 320 3.59 19.94 27.47
CA LEU A 320 2.66 20.36 28.54
C LEU A 320 2.33 19.22 29.50
N LYS A 321 2.12 18.01 28.97
CA LYS A 321 1.82 16.82 29.78
C LYS A 321 2.94 16.47 30.76
N GLN A 322 4.21 16.74 30.42
CA GLN A 322 5.33 16.50 31.33
C GLN A 322 5.27 17.41 32.56
N PHE A 323 4.78 18.63 32.38
CA PHE A 323 4.71 19.66 33.42
C PHE A 323 3.27 19.82 33.94
N ASP A 324 2.44 18.78 33.84
CA ASP A 324 1.06 18.76 34.30
C ASP A 324 0.21 19.96 33.86
N PHE A 325 0.42 20.41 32.61
CA PHE A 325 -0.25 21.56 32.01
C PHE A 325 -0.09 22.89 32.79
N GLN A 326 1.01 23.03 33.55
CA GLN A 326 1.42 24.31 34.13
C GLN A 326 1.66 25.38 33.05
N ASP A 327 1.59 26.65 33.44
CA ASP A 327 1.84 27.77 32.53
C ASP A 327 3.26 27.67 31.95
N PRO A 328 3.42 27.53 30.62
CA PRO A 328 4.75 27.48 30.02
C PRO A 328 5.60 28.72 30.31
N ALA A 329 4.99 29.86 30.63
CA ALA A 329 5.73 31.07 30.96
C ALA A 329 6.59 30.94 32.22
N THR A 330 6.22 30.05 33.16
CA THR A 330 6.91 29.83 34.45
C THR A 330 7.96 28.72 34.40
N ILE A 331 7.97 27.89 33.36
CA ILE A 331 8.89 26.76 33.25
C ILE A 331 10.31 27.28 32.93
N GLU A 332 11.25 26.97 33.81
CA GLU A 332 12.66 27.34 33.68
C GLU A 332 13.40 26.52 32.60
N GLN A 333 14.47 27.10 32.06
CA GLN A 333 15.25 26.47 30.99
C GLN A 333 15.85 25.12 31.41
N ASP A 334 16.34 25.01 32.64
CA ASP A 334 16.99 23.78 33.12
C ASP A 334 16.01 22.62 33.21
N ALA A 335 14.76 22.90 33.61
CA ALA A 335 13.68 21.91 33.61
C ALA A 335 13.38 21.41 32.19
N ILE A 336 13.42 22.31 31.19
CA ILE A 336 13.18 21.96 29.79
C ILE A 336 14.35 21.14 29.21
N VAL A 337 15.59 21.48 29.58
CA VAL A 337 16.78 20.68 29.21
C VAL A 337 16.70 19.30 29.84
N GLY A 338 16.33 19.19 31.11
CA GLY A 338 16.09 17.93 31.81
C GLY A 338 15.02 17.09 31.11
N TYR A 339 13.90 17.69 30.73
CA TYR A 339 12.87 17.00 29.94
C TYR A 339 13.42 16.45 28.61
N LEU A 340 14.16 17.26 27.83
CA LEU A 340 14.74 16.79 26.58
C LEU A 340 15.75 15.67 26.81
N ALA A 341 16.52 15.70 27.90
CA ALA A 341 17.43 14.62 28.27
C ALA A 341 16.66 13.31 28.53
N THR A 342 15.59 13.35 29.34
CA THR A 342 14.75 12.15 29.60
C THR A 342 14.14 11.57 28.32
N LEU A 343 13.76 12.42 27.35
CA LEU A 343 13.26 11.95 26.05
C LEU A 343 14.36 11.24 25.24
N MET A 344 15.59 11.76 25.27
CA MET A 344 16.72 11.12 24.58
C MET A 344 17.11 9.80 25.25
N GLU A 345 17.10 9.73 26.59
CA GLU A 345 17.32 8.49 27.36
C GLU A 345 16.30 7.41 27.00
N ARG A 346 15.05 7.80 26.74
CA ARG A 346 13.98 6.90 26.28
C ARG A 346 14.10 6.49 24.81
N GLY A 347 15.17 6.89 24.12
CA GLY A 347 15.44 6.50 22.73
C GLY A 347 14.65 7.31 21.68
N LEU A 348 14.22 8.54 22.00
CA LEU A 348 13.54 9.38 21.03
C LEU A 348 14.47 9.68 19.82
N SER A 349 13.95 9.48 18.61
CA SER A 349 14.75 9.75 17.40
C SER A 349 15.20 11.21 17.31
N ALA A 350 16.37 11.45 16.72
CA ALA A 350 16.87 12.81 16.49
C ALA A 350 15.85 13.69 15.75
N SER A 351 15.13 13.16 14.75
CA SER A 351 14.11 13.91 14.01
C SER A 351 12.93 14.33 14.86
N SER A 352 12.46 13.45 15.75
CA SER A 352 11.38 13.76 16.68
C SER A 352 11.84 14.78 17.72
N GLY A 353 13.08 14.64 18.22
CA GLY A 353 13.69 15.62 19.12
C GLY A 353 13.81 17.01 18.50
N HIS A 354 14.22 17.12 17.22
CA HIS A 354 14.23 18.41 16.51
C HIS A 354 12.82 19.01 16.39
N THR A 355 11.80 18.19 16.14
CA THR A 355 10.42 18.66 16.06
C THR A 355 9.93 19.18 17.41
N MET A 356 10.27 18.48 18.50
CA MET A 356 10.01 18.92 19.87
C MET A 356 10.67 20.26 20.18
N VAL A 357 11.97 20.37 19.94
CA VAL A 357 12.76 21.60 20.14
C VAL A 357 12.16 22.77 19.34
N ASN A 358 11.85 22.56 18.05
CA ASN A 358 11.27 23.62 17.21
C ASN A 358 9.87 24.02 17.68
N SER A 359 9.07 23.07 18.14
CA SER A 359 7.73 23.31 18.67
C SER A 359 7.77 24.16 19.94
N ILE A 360 8.65 23.80 20.88
CA ILE A 360 8.86 24.56 22.12
C ILE A 360 9.39 25.97 21.76
N GLN A 361 10.45 26.07 20.96
CA GLN A 361 10.99 27.36 20.52
C GLN A 361 9.94 28.23 19.84
N PHE A 362 9.10 27.65 18.98
CA PHE A 362 8.00 28.36 18.32
C PHE A 362 7.03 28.96 19.36
N TYR A 363 6.63 28.20 20.38
CA TYR A 363 5.76 28.72 21.42
C TYR A 363 6.39 29.89 22.18
N TYR A 364 7.61 29.74 22.70
CA TYR A 364 8.25 30.79 23.49
C TYR A 364 8.58 32.05 22.66
N HIS A 365 9.00 31.89 21.41
CA HIS A 365 9.38 33.02 20.56
C HIS A 365 8.18 33.71 19.90
N GLN A 366 7.26 32.94 19.33
CA GLN A 366 6.17 33.48 18.51
C GLN A 366 4.87 33.67 19.29
N VAL A 367 4.57 32.80 20.25
CA VAL A 367 3.31 32.87 21.03
C VAL A 367 3.47 33.76 22.26
N LEU A 368 4.55 33.59 23.02
CA LEU A 368 4.84 34.41 24.20
C LEU A 368 5.60 35.71 23.88
N GLY A 369 6.04 35.90 22.63
CA GLY A 369 6.74 37.13 22.20
C GLY A 369 8.12 37.34 22.82
N LYS A 370 8.72 36.33 23.46
CA LYS A 370 10.05 36.44 24.11
C LYS A 370 11.17 36.42 23.06
N LYS A 371 11.30 37.48 22.25
CA LYS A 371 12.25 37.58 21.11
C LYS A 371 13.73 37.45 21.50
N TYR A 372 14.11 37.87 22.70
CA TYR A 372 15.50 37.86 23.19
C TYR A 372 15.84 36.66 24.10
N TYR A 373 14.91 35.71 24.27
CA TYR A 373 15.16 34.48 25.02
C TYR A 373 16.01 33.53 24.17
N THR A 374 17.31 33.50 24.43
CA THR A 374 18.26 32.70 23.66
C THR A 374 18.22 31.25 24.15
N PHE A 375 17.16 30.55 23.77
CA PHE A 375 16.90 29.16 24.11
C PHE A 375 17.85 28.23 23.32
N LYS A 376 19.13 28.15 23.73
CA LYS A 376 20.11 27.20 23.16
C LYS A 376 19.81 25.79 23.67
N LEU A 377 18.72 25.20 23.19
CA LEU A 377 18.43 23.80 23.46
C LEU A 377 19.47 22.90 22.78
N PRO A 378 20.01 21.90 23.49
CA PRO A 378 20.90 20.92 22.88
C PRO A 378 20.11 20.18 21.79
N ARG A 379 20.58 20.29 20.55
CA ARG A 379 19.96 19.59 19.42
C ARG A 379 20.55 18.19 19.32
N PRO A 380 19.72 17.15 19.18
CA PRO A 380 20.22 15.80 18.94
C PRO A 380 21.14 15.81 17.71
N LYS A 381 22.30 15.16 17.79
CA LYS A 381 23.17 15.02 16.61
C LYS A 381 22.39 14.29 15.52
N LYS A 382 22.30 14.89 14.33
CA LYS A 382 21.62 14.25 13.20
C LYS A 382 22.47 13.09 12.70
N GLU A 383 21.95 11.87 12.84
CA GLU A 383 22.55 10.69 12.21
C GLU A 383 22.60 10.88 10.68
N LYS A 384 23.79 10.70 10.09
CA LYS A 384 23.98 10.70 8.64
C LYS A 384 23.86 9.27 8.12
N LYS A 385 22.63 8.79 7.94
CA LYS A 385 22.37 7.50 7.26
C LYS A 385 22.42 7.71 5.75
N LEU A 386 23.11 6.83 5.03
CA LEU A 386 23.05 6.79 3.57
C LEU A 386 21.60 6.46 3.16
N PRO A 387 21.02 7.18 2.19
CA PRO A 387 19.69 6.85 1.70
C PRO A 387 19.67 5.42 1.17
N THR A 388 18.63 4.66 1.52
CA THR A 388 18.37 3.39 0.85
C THR A 388 17.89 3.70 -0.57
N VAL A 389 18.49 3.03 -1.55
CA VAL A 389 18.15 3.16 -2.98
C VAL A 389 17.80 1.76 -3.50
N LEU A 390 16.74 1.68 -4.29
CA LEU A 390 16.38 0.48 -5.05
C LEU A 390 17.10 0.48 -6.40
N THR A 391 17.63 -0.67 -6.80
CA THR A 391 18.18 -0.86 -8.15
C THR A 391 17.07 -0.82 -9.20
N MET A 392 17.44 -0.71 -10.49
CA MET A 392 16.46 -0.76 -11.58
C MET A 392 15.65 -2.06 -11.59
N GLU A 393 16.28 -3.20 -11.32
CA GLU A 393 15.62 -4.51 -11.22
C GLU A 393 14.63 -4.58 -10.05
N GLU A 394 15.03 -4.07 -8.88
CA GLU A 394 14.16 -4.01 -7.71
C GLU A 394 12.95 -3.10 -7.96
N CYS A 395 13.15 -1.95 -8.61
CA CYS A 395 12.06 -1.08 -9.04
C CYS A 395 11.09 -1.82 -9.98
N LEU A 396 11.60 -2.56 -10.97
CA LEU A 396 10.77 -3.36 -11.88
C LEU A 396 9.98 -4.45 -11.15
N GLN A 397 10.59 -5.13 -10.17
CA GLN A 397 9.90 -6.11 -9.33
C GLN A 397 8.74 -5.47 -8.56
N VAL A 398 8.94 -4.29 -7.96
CA VAL A 398 7.89 -3.54 -7.27
C VAL A 398 6.75 -3.18 -8.23
N PHE A 399 7.05 -2.68 -9.43
CA PHE A 399 6.01 -2.29 -10.39
C PHE A 399 5.23 -3.49 -10.95
N LYS A 400 5.89 -4.63 -11.16
CA LYS A 400 5.24 -5.87 -11.61
C LYS A 400 4.28 -6.44 -10.55
N ALA A 401 4.60 -6.28 -9.27
CA ALA A 401 3.79 -6.76 -8.15
C ALA A 401 2.47 -5.98 -7.94
N VAL A 402 2.24 -4.88 -8.66
CA VAL A 402 1.02 -4.07 -8.54
C VAL A 402 0.04 -4.46 -9.63
N ASP A 403 -1.10 -5.05 -9.25
CA ASP A 403 -2.12 -5.50 -10.22
C ASP A 403 -2.99 -4.35 -10.71
N ASN A 404 -3.35 -3.41 -9.81
CA ASN A 404 -4.27 -2.32 -10.12
C ASN A 404 -3.59 -1.31 -11.07
N PRO A 405 -4.14 -1.05 -12.28
CA PRO A 405 -3.52 -0.19 -13.29
C PRO A 405 -3.32 1.26 -12.80
N LYS A 406 -4.27 1.78 -12.02
CA LYS A 406 -4.16 3.12 -11.40
C LYS A 406 -2.96 3.18 -10.45
N HIS A 407 -2.83 2.20 -9.57
CA HIS A 407 -1.75 2.15 -8.58
C HIS A 407 -0.38 1.95 -9.23
N LYS A 408 -0.33 1.13 -10.29
CA LYS A 408 0.88 0.90 -11.08
C LYS A 408 1.34 2.19 -11.74
N LEU A 409 0.42 2.89 -12.43
CA LEU A 409 0.72 4.15 -13.11
C LEU A 409 1.17 5.23 -12.13
N LEU A 410 0.57 5.26 -10.94
CA LEU A 410 0.93 6.16 -9.85
C LEU A 410 2.38 5.98 -9.38
N LEU A 411 2.84 4.74 -9.21
CA LEU A 411 4.23 4.47 -8.82
C LEU A 411 5.21 4.71 -10.00
N LEU A 412 4.80 4.36 -11.22
CA LEU A 412 5.60 4.55 -12.43
C LEU A 412 5.88 6.03 -12.70
N ILE A 413 4.88 6.91 -12.61
CA ILE A 413 5.08 8.35 -12.78
C ILE A 413 5.90 8.94 -11.63
N GLY A 414 5.72 8.42 -10.41
CA GLY A 414 6.52 8.82 -9.25
C GLY A 414 8.01 8.54 -9.42
N TYR A 415 8.35 7.36 -9.95
CA TYR A 415 9.73 7.00 -10.29
C TYR A 415 10.21 7.74 -11.55
N GLY A 416 9.51 7.60 -12.68
CA GLY A 416 10.01 8.07 -13.98
C GLY A 416 10.09 9.60 -14.12
N ALA A 417 9.30 10.37 -13.37
CA ALA A 417 9.38 11.83 -13.34
C ALA A 417 9.96 12.38 -12.03
N GLY A 418 10.38 11.50 -11.09
CA GLY A 418 10.99 11.90 -9.82
C GLY A 418 10.08 12.73 -8.91
N LEU A 419 8.77 12.57 -8.97
CA LEU A 419 7.79 13.41 -8.27
C LEU A 419 7.75 13.15 -6.75
N ARG A 420 7.46 14.18 -5.94
CA ARG A 420 7.12 13.99 -4.51
C ARG A 420 5.74 13.35 -4.40
N VAL A 421 5.48 12.61 -3.32
CA VAL A 421 4.16 11.99 -3.09
C VAL A 421 3.01 13.02 -3.14
N SER A 422 3.24 14.23 -2.62
CA SER A 422 2.26 15.33 -2.68
C SER A 422 2.03 15.84 -4.09
N GLU A 423 3.08 15.88 -4.92
CA GLU A 423 3.02 16.31 -6.32
C GLU A 423 2.31 15.25 -7.17
N ILE A 424 2.55 13.96 -6.91
CA ILE A 424 1.86 12.85 -7.61
C ILE A 424 0.36 12.93 -7.40
N VAL A 425 -0.10 13.12 -6.16
CA VAL A 425 -1.53 13.09 -5.85
C VAL A 425 -2.29 14.34 -6.27
N THR A 426 -1.61 15.48 -6.36
CA THR A 426 -2.22 16.76 -6.76
C THR A 426 -2.13 17.04 -8.26
N LEU A 427 -1.49 16.16 -9.02
CA LEU A 427 -1.29 16.31 -10.45
C LEU A 427 -2.63 16.34 -11.21
N GLN A 428 -2.83 17.36 -12.04
CA GLN A 428 -4.03 17.51 -12.88
C GLN A 428 -3.74 17.15 -14.34
N TRP A 429 -4.80 16.81 -15.09
CA TRP A 429 -4.63 16.50 -16.52
C TRP A 429 -4.15 17.71 -17.35
N THR A 430 -4.46 18.92 -16.90
CA THR A 430 -4.00 20.19 -17.49
C THR A 430 -2.52 20.45 -17.25
N ASP A 431 -1.89 19.74 -16.32
CA ASP A 431 -0.47 19.88 -16.01
C ASP A 431 0.40 18.96 -16.89
N ILE A 432 -0.19 17.97 -17.58
CA ILE A 432 0.53 17.05 -18.45
C ILE A 432 0.49 17.56 -19.89
N LEU A 433 1.65 17.99 -20.40
CA LEU A 433 1.84 18.41 -21.78
C LEU A 433 2.29 17.20 -22.60
N PHE A 434 1.32 16.51 -23.19
CA PHE A 434 1.58 15.27 -23.95
C PHE A 434 2.45 15.49 -25.18
N ASP A 435 2.27 16.60 -25.88
CA ASP A 435 3.00 16.87 -27.14
C ASP A 435 4.45 17.27 -26.86
N GLU A 436 4.70 17.97 -25.76
CA GLU A 436 6.05 18.37 -25.33
C GLU A 436 6.78 17.31 -24.50
N HIS A 437 6.10 16.22 -24.11
CA HIS A 437 6.65 15.20 -23.21
C HIS A 437 7.12 15.77 -21.87
N LYS A 438 6.35 16.71 -21.31
CA LYS A 438 6.67 17.37 -20.04
C LYS A 438 5.47 17.40 -19.10
N ILE A 439 5.77 17.56 -17.82
CA ILE A 439 4.79 17.82 -16.77
C ILE A 439 5.11 19.16 -16.14
N HIS A 440 4.12 20.04 -16.08
CA HIS A 440 4.19 21.33 -15.42
C HIS A 440 3.73 21.21 -13.96
N LEU A 441 4.66 21.19 -13.02
CA LEU A 441 4.34 21.13 -11.59
C LEU A 441 4.14 22.54 -11.03
N LYS A 442 2.88 22.88 -10.74
CA LYS A 442 2.49 24.14 -10.10
C LYS A 442 2.63 24.06 -8.58
N ASN A 443 2.98 25.18 -7.93
CA ASN A 443 3.03 25.32 -6.47
C ASN A 443 3.93 24.28 -5.76
N ALA A 444 5.05 23.88 -6.36
CA ALA A 444 5.97 22.95 -5.71
C ALA A 444 6.61 23.57 -4.45
N LYS A 445 7.28 22.76 -3.63
CA LYS A 445 7.87 23.16 -2.35
C LYS A 445 8.57 24.53 -2.45
N GLY A 446 8.04 25.53 -1.72
CA GLY A 446 8.50 26.92 -1.79
C GLY A 446 7.70 27.84 -2.73
N LYS A 447 6.53 27.40 -3.21
CA LYS A 447 5.69 28.11 -4.19
C LYS A 447 6.41 28.41 -5.51
N LYS A 448 7.25 27.48 -5.96
CA LYS A 448 7.97 27.59 -7.23
C LYS A 448 7.45 26.56 -8.21
N ASP A 449 7.22 26.99 -9.44
CA ASP A 449 6.83 26.11 -10.52
C ASP A 449 8.06 25.48 -11.16
N ARG A 450 7.93 24.26 -11.67
CA ARG A 450 9.01 23.61 -12.44
C ARG A 450 8.47 22.65 -13.49
N MET A 451 9.21 22.57 -14.59
CA MET A 451 8.98 21.57 -15.64
C MET A 451 9.79 20.31 -15.33
N VAL A 452 9.15 19.15 -15.44
CA VAL A 452 9.82 17.85 -15.35
C VAL A 452 9.50 17.00 -16.57
N MET A 453 10.36 16.02 -16.85
CA MET A 453 10.18 15.10 -17.97
C MET A 453 8.97 14.18 -17.76
N LEU A 454 8.26 13.88 -18.85
CA LEU A 454 7.26 12.81 -18.90
C LEU A 454 7.90 11.58 -19.58
N PRO A 455 7.98 10.43 -18.90
CA PRO A 455 8.56 9.23 -19.51
C PRO A 455 7.74 8.74 -20.71
N TYR A 456 8.42 8.49 -21.84
CA TYR A 456 7.76 8.02 -23.07
C TYR A 456 7.02 6.69 -22.89
N SER A 457 7.56 5.80 -22.07
CA SER A 457 7.02 4.47 -21.81
C SER A 457 5.63 4.48 -21.17
N ILE A 458 5.22 5.56 -20.50
CA ILE A 458 3.93 5.64 -19.80
C ILE A 458 2.89 6.47 -20.54
N ILE A 459 3.24 7.13 -21.65
CA ILE A 459 2.33 8.03 -22.39
C ILE A 459 1.10 7.28 -22.86
N GLN A 460 1.29 6.12 -23.49
CA GLN A 460 0.16 5.34 -24.01
C GLN A 460 -0.74 4.87 -22.87
N SER A 461 -0.14 4.42 -21.76
CA SER A 461 -0.90 4.05 -20.56
C SER A 461 -1.66 5.23 -19.97
N LEU A 462 -1.09 6.44 -19.96
CA LEU A 462 -1.76 7.66 -19.51
C LEU A 462 -2.91 8.07 -20.44
N ARG A 463 -2.75 7.97 -21.76
CA ARG A 463 -3.80 8.27 -22.74
C ARG A 463 -4.99 7.32 -22.56
N VAL A 464 -4.73 6.01 -22.51
CA VAL A 464 -5.76 5.00 -22.26
C VAL A 464 -6.42 5.21 -20.89
N TYR A 465 -5.64 5.55 -19.86
CA TYR A 465 -6.18 5.87 -18.54
C TYR A 465 -7.08 7.12 -18.56
N LYS A 466 -6.69 8.18 -19.27
CA LYS A 466 -7.48 9.40 -19.45
C LYS A 466 -8.81 9.11 -20.16
N GLU A 467 -8.81 8.21 -21.14
CA GLU A 467 -10.02 7.80 -21.86
C GLU A 467 -10.97 6.95 -21.03
N MET A 468 -10.45 6.02 -20.21
CA MET A 468 -11.26 5.21 -19.30
C MET A 468 -11.93 6.05 -18.20
N TYR A 469 -11.34 7.20 -17.85
CA TYR A 469 -11.75 8.05 -16.75
C TYR A 469 -11.98 9.50 -17.19
N LYS A 470 -12.72 9.68 -18.30
CA LYS A 470 -13.09 11.00 -18.85
C LYS A 470 -13.84 11.86 -17.82
N GLY A 471 -13.63 13.19 -17.91
CA GLY A 471 -14.32 14.19 -17.07
C GLY A 471 -13.72 14.45 -15.69
N LYS A 472 -12.57 13.85 -15.37
CA LYS A 472 -11.89 14.05 -14.08
C LYS A 472 -10.91 15.21 -14.12
N GLN A 473 -10.77 15.95 -13.02
CA GLN A 473 -9.79 17.04 -12.90
C GLN A 473 -8.39 16.50 -12.60
N TYR A 474 -8.27 15.64 -11.60
CA TYR A 474 -7.01 15.05 -11.17
C TYR A 474 -6.65 13.81 -11.99
N VAL A 475 -5.34 13.59 -12.20
CA VAL A 475 -4.83 12.37 -12.84
C VAL A 475 -5.17 11.16 -11.98
N PHE A 476 -5.01 11.27 -10.67
CA PHE A 476 -5.38 10.23 -9.72
C PHE A 476 -6.40 10.76 -8.72
N GLU A 477 -7.67 10.40 -8.90
CA GLU A 477 -8.72 10.78 -7.97
C GLU A 477 -8.81 9.86 -6.74
N GLY A 478 -9.30 10.39 -5.63
CA GLY A 478 -9.55 9.72 -4.36
C GLY A 478 -10.69 8.71 -4.36
N GLN A 479 -11.19 8.41 -3.16
CA GLN A 479 -12.43 7.67 -2.95
C GLN A 479 -13.65 8.47 -3.42
N PHE A 480 -13.55 9.80 -3.35
CA PHE A 480 -14.58 10.74 -3.78
C PHE A 480 -14.20 11.38 -5.12
N ALA A 481 -15.19 11.62 -5.97
CA ALA A 481 -14.97 12.25 -7.28
C ALA A 481 -14.51 13.71 -7.11
N GLY A 482 -13.61 14.18 -8.00
CA GLY A 482 -13.06 15.54 -7.93
C GLY A 482 -12.05 15.78 -6.81
N GLU A 483 -11.72 14.77 -6.00
CA GLU A 483 -10.70 14.88 -4.95
C GLU A 483 -9.38 14.24 -5.36
N PRO A 484 -8.22 14.80 -4.96
CA PRO A 484 -6.93 14.15 -5.17
C PRO A 484 -6.85 12.85 -4.37
N TYR A 485 -6.06 11.90 -4.87
CA TYR A 485 -5.78 10.67 -4.14
C TYR A 485 -5.03 10.96 -2.82
N SER A 486 -5.24 10.14 -1.78
CA SER A 486 -4.57 10.41 -0.50
C SER A 486 -3.10 10.01 -0.53
N THR A 487 -2.22 10.85 0.02
CA THR A 487 -0.79 10.53 0.21
C THR A 487 -0.59 9.30 1.09
N THR A 488 -1.45 9.09 2.10
CA THR A 488 -1.40 7.90 2.95
C THR A 488 -1.76 6.64 2.17
N SER A 489 -2.76 6.71 1.29
CA SER A 489 -3.13 5.61 0.40
C SER A 489 -2.00 5.27 -0.55
N VAL A 490 -1.31 6.26 -1.12
CA VAL A 490 -0.10 6.03 -1.95
C VAL A 490 0.99 5.28 -1.18
N GLN A 491 1.27 5.68 0.07
CA GLN A 491 2.27 4.99 0.89
C GLN A 491 1.85 3.55 1.21
N THR A 492 0.56 3.31 1.44
CA THR A 492 0.02 1.96 1.63
C THR A 492 0.15 1.12 0.36
N VAL A 493 -0.13 1.68 -0.81
CA VAL A 493 0.08 1.02 -2.11
C VAL A 493 1.54 0.62 -2.27
N MET A 494 2.48 1.52 -2.00
CA MET A 494 3.92 1.21 -2.06
C MET A 494 4.30 0.09 -1.07
N ARG A 495 3.80 0.14 0.16
CA ARG A 495 4.07 -0.89 1.17
C ARG A 495 3.56 -2.25 0.73
N GLN A 496 2.34 -2.32 0.20
CA GLN A 496 1.77 -3.56 -0.32
C GLN A 496 2.55 -4.09 -1.51
N ALA A 497 2.99 -3.20 -2.42
CA ALA A 497 3.81 -3.57 -3.56
C ALA A 497 5.15 -4.17 -3.12
N LEU A 498 5.80 -3.59 -2.10
CA LEU A 498 7.05 -4.12 -1.55
C LEU A 498 6.88 -5.51 -0.94
N VAL A 499 5.84 -5.69 -0.12
CA VAL A 499 5.54 -7.00 0.48
C VAL A 499 5.29 -8.04 -0.60
N LYS A 500 4.47 -7.72 -1.62
CA LYS A 500 4.20 -8.62 -2.74
C LYS A 500 5.43 -8.90 -3.61
N SER A 501 6.36 -7.96 -3.71
CA SER A 501 7.60 -8.13 -4.50
C SER A 501 8.64 -9.03 -3.82
N GLY A 502 8.48 -9.35 -2.53
CA GLY A 502 9.45 -10.16 -1.78
C GLY A 502 10.74 -9.44 -1.42
N LEU A 503 10.82 -8.12 -1.59
CA LEU A 503 12.00 -7.34 -1.26
C LEU A 503 12.17 -7.19 0.26
N SER A 504 13.37 -7.50 0.75
CA SER A 504 13.75 -7.31 2.16
C SER A 504 14.05 -5.85 2.51
N LYS A 505 14.37 -5.02 1.51
CA LYS A 505 14.71 -3.60 1.69
C LYS A 505 13.49 -2.80 2.13
N LYS A 506 13.66 -1.98 3.17
CA LYS A 506 12.68 -0.95 3.55
C LYS A 506 12.73 0.19 2.53
N ALA A 507 11.65 0.35 1.78
CA ALA A 507 11.50 1.42 0.80
C ALA A 507 10.15 2.14 0.95
N THR A 508 10.09 3.36 0.43
CA THR A 508 8.88 4.19 0.38
C THR A 508 8.79 4.89 -0.97
N VAL A 509 7.75 5.67 -1.21
CA VAL A 509 7.68 6.51 -2.42
C VAL A 509 8.83 7.52 -2.48
N HIS A 510 9.36 7.94 -1.33
CA HIS A 510 10.56 8.79 -1.31
C HIS A 510 11.80 8.03 -1.80
N THR A 511 11.90 6.73 -1.48
CA THR A 511 12.95 5.85 -1.98
C THR A 511 12.92 5.74 -3.51
N LEU A 512 11.74 5.63 -4.13
CA LEU A 512 11.63 5.64 -5.60
C LEU A 512 12.18 6.91 -6.22
N ARG A 513 11.92 8.07 -5.59
CA ARG A 513 12.47 9.35 -6.03
C ARG A 513 13.99 9.43 -5.84
N HIS A 514 14.52 8.85 -4.76
CA HIS A 514 15.97 8.73 -4.57
C HIS A 514 16.58 7.82 -5.65
N SER A 515 15.97 6.66 -5.93
CA SER A 515 16.37 5.78 -7.03
C SER A 515 16.38 6.48 -8.37
N PHE A 516 15.35 7.26 -8.69
CA PHE A 516 15.34 8.05 -9.93
C PHE A 516 16.55 8.99 -10.02
N ALA A 517 16.85 9.73 -8.94
CA ALA A 517 17.97 10.65 -8.91
C ALA A 517 19.32 9.94 -9.06
N THR A 518 19.52 8.84 -8.34
CA THR A 518 20.74 8.02 -8.41
C THR A 518 20.90 7.42 -9.81
N HIS A 519 19.85 6.84 -10.39
CA HIS A 519 19.92 6.24 -11.73
C HIS A 519 20.20 7.26 -12.83
N LEU A 520 19.65 8.49 -12.73
CA LEU A 520 20.02 9.57 -13.66
C LEU A 520 21.49 9.92 -13.56
N LEU A 521 22.03 9.97 -12.35
CA LEU A 521 23.44 10.27 -12.10
C LEU A 521 24.35 9.13 -12.59
N GLU A 522 23.96 7.87 -12.37
CA GLU A 522 24.68 6.69 -12.88
C GLU A 522 24.72 6.65 -14.41
N ASN A 523 23.66 7.12 -15.07
CA ASN A 523 23.58 7.28 -16.52
C ASN A 523 24.31 8.54 -17.04
N GLY A 524 25.05 9.26 -16.19
CA GLY A 524 25.87 10.41 -16.59
C GLY A 524 25.14 11.74 -16.69
N THR A 525 23.93 11.87 -16.15
CA THR A 525 23.20 13.15 -16.14
C THR A 525 23.87 14.13 -15.18
N ASP A 526 24.10 15.38 -15.61
CA ASP A 526 24.67 16.43 -14.75
C ASP A 526 23.79 16.67 -13.52
N ILE A 527 24.43 16.73 -12.36
CA ILE A 527 23.80 16.96 -11.06
C ILE A 527 22.96 18.25 -11.01
N ARG A 528 23.31 19.28 -11.78
CA ARG A 528 22.55 20.53 -11.90
C ARG A 528 21.19 20.30 -12.56
N TYR A 529 21.13 19.49 -13.62
CA TYR A 529 19.85 19.12 -14.25
C TYR A 529 19.01 18.26 -13.29
N ILE A 530 19.64 17.32 -12.57
CA ILE A 530 18.95 16.52 -11.55
C ILE A 530 18.39 17.43 -10.43
N GLN A 531 19.15 18.42 -9.97
CA GLN A 531 18.70 19.39 -8.97
C GLN A 531 17.47 20.17 -9.45
N GLN A 532 17.47 20.61 -10.72
CA GLN A 532 16.37 21.34 -11.32
C GLN A 532 15.11 20.47 -11.43
N PHE A 533 15.22 19.24 -11.93
CA PHE A 533 14.09 18.31 -12.05
C PHE A 533 13.47 17.96 -10.69
N LEU A 534 14.31 17.74 -9.67
CA LEU A 534 13.83 17.45 -8.32
C LEU A 534 13.33 18.72 -7.60
N GLY A 535 13.62 19.92 -8.09
CA GLY A 535 13.24 21.17 -7.43
C GLY A 535 13.87 21.28 -6.04
N HIS A 536 15.19 21.09 -6.00
CA HIS A 536 16.00 21.24 -4.79
C HIS A 536 16.56 22.67 -4.71
N SER A 537 16.28 23.38 -3.61
CA SER A 537 16.77 24.75 -3.41
C SER A 537 18.28 24.83 -3.17
N SER A 538 18.91 23.73 -2.75
CA SER A 538 20.34 23.67 -2.48
C SER A 538 20.94 22.42 -3.11
N ILE A 539 22.07 22.60 -3.81
CA ILE A 539 22.84 21.50 -4.39
C ILE A 539 23.25 20.46 -3.33
N LYS A 540 23.48 20.89 -2.08
CA LYS A 540 23.83 19.99 -0.95
C LYS A 540 22.85 18.82 -0.80
N THR A 541 21.57 19.03 -1.13
CA THR A 541 20.55 17.97 -1.06
C THR A 541 20.63 16.98 -2.23
N THR A 542 21.15 17.41 -3.37
CA THR A 542 21.39 16.56 -4.55
C THR A 542 22.75 15.84 -4.46
N THR A 543 23.75 16.45 -3.82
CA THR A 543 25.06 15.81 -3.55
C THR A 543 24.94 14.56 -2.68
N ILE A 544 23.84 14.38 -1.93
CA ILE A 544 23.60 13.14 -1.19
C ILE A 544 23.61 11.91 -2.13
N TYR A 545 23.19 12.07 -3.40
CA TYR A 545 23.17 10.99 -4.38
C TYR A 545 24.55 10.63 -4.94
N THR A 546 25.52 11.55 -4.93
CA THR A 546 26.87 11.28 -5.47
C THR A 546 27.63 10.28 -4.62
N HIS A 547 27.29 10.16 -3.33
CA HIS A 547 27.87 9.16 -2.43
C HIS A 547 27.34 7.75 -2.68
N LEU A 548 26.26 7.59 -3.48
CA LEU A 548 25.59 6.31 -3.70
C LEU A 548 25.97 5.67 -5.04
N THR A 549 26.53 6.45 -5.97
CA THR A 549 26.87 5.98 -7.31
C THR A 549 28.18 5.20 -7.29
N LYS A 550 28.10 3.90 -7.57
CA LYS A 550 29.25 3.01 -7.70
C LYS A 550 30.14 3.38 -8.90
N SER A 551 29.56 3.88 -9.99
CA SER A 551 30.24 4.16 -11.26
C SER A 551 31.46 5.09 -11.16
N ALA A 552 31.48 6.04 -10.22
CA ALA A 552 32.66 6.88 -9.99
C ALA A 552 33.73 6.16 -9.15
N VAL A 553 33.33 5.39 -8.15
CA VAL A 553 34.23 4.66 -7.23
C VAL A 553 34.85 3.44 -7.91
N ASP A 554 34.07 2.69 -8.71
CA ASP A 554 34.54 1.51 -9.45
C ASP A 554 35.53 1.89 -10.58
N LYS A 555 35.46 3.12 -11.08
CA LYS A 555 36.46 3.69 -12.02
C LYS A 555 37.72 4.21 -11.32
N ILE A 556 37.65 4.46 -10.01
CA ILE A 556 38.80 4.85 -9.20
C ILE A 556 39.48 3.55 -8.78
N LYS A 557 40.48 3.11 -9.55
CA LYS A 557 41.35 2.00 -9.15
C LYS A 557 42.04 2.38 -7.84
N SER A 558 42.10 1.43 -6.90
CA SER A 558 42.87 1.61 -5.67
C SER A 558 44.34 1.87 -6.02
N PRO A 559 45.04 2.81 -5.37
CA PRO A 559 46.49 2.97 -5.52
C PRO A 559 47.25 1.67 -5.26
N LEU A 560 46.75 0.79 -4.37
CA LEU A 560 47.33 -0.52 -4.13
C LEU A 560 47.14 -1.46 -5.34
N ASP A 561 45.97 -1.45 -5.97
CA ASP A 561 45.71 -2.25 -7.16
C ASP A 561 46.53 -1.74 -8.36
N ILE A 562 46.81 -0.43 -8.42
CA ILE A 562 47.73 0.18 -9.40
C ILE A 562 49.19 -0.25 -9.12
N LEU A 563 49.58 -0.44 -7.85
CA LEU A 563 50.89 -0.94 -7.47
C LEU A 563 51.06 -2.44 -7.74
N VAL A 564 49.95 -3.20 -7.79
CA VAL A 564 49.95 -4.65 -8.04
C VAL A 564 49.74 -4.99 -9.53
N ASP A 565 49.21 -4.06 -10.33
CA ASP A 565 49.17 -4.16 -11.81
C ASP A 565 50.59 -4.46 -12.35
N GLU A 566 50.70 -5.41 -13.28
CA GLU A 566 51.91 -6.20 -13.63
C GLU A 566 53.20 -5.42 -13.97
N THR A 567 53.13 -4.11 -14.15
CA THR A 567 54.29 -3.24 -14.41
C THR A 567 55.11 -2.91 -13.15
N ASN A 568 54.54 -3.00 -11.95
CA ASN A 568 55.24 -2.68 -10.69
C ASN A 568 55.66 -3.91 -9.86
N ARG A 569 55.26 -5.13 -10.26
CA ARG A 569 55.67 -6.39 -9.62
C ARG A 569 57.20 -6.57 -9.57
N LYS A 570 57.94 -6.00 -10.52
CA LYS A 570 59.42 -6.04 -10.57
C LYS A 570 60.14 -5.05 -9.63
N LYS A 571 59.42 -4.23 -8.87
CA LYS A 571 60.03 -3.25 -7.92
C LYS A 571 59.75 -3.56 -6.45
N LEU A 572 58.97 -4.61 -6.17
CA LEU A 572 58.59 -5.04 -4.82
C LEU A 572 59.11 -6.45 -4.47
N GLU A 573 59.72 -7.13 -5.45
CA GLU A 573 60.74 -8.17 -5.25
C GLU A 573 62.12 -7.51 -5.38
#